data_AF-A0A9E5N532-F1
#
_entry.id   AF-A0A9E5N532-F1
#
_cell.length_a   1.000
_cell.length_b   1.000
_cell.length_c   1.000
_cell.angle_alpha   90.00
_cell.angle_beta   90.00
_cell.angle_gamma   90.00
#
_symmetry.space_group_name_H-M   'P 1'
#
loop_
_entity.id
_entity.type
_entity.pdbx_description
1 polymer ?
#
loop_
_entity_poly.entity_id
_entity_poly.type
_entity_poly.pdbx_seq_one_letter_code
_entity_poly.pdbx_strand_id
1 'polypeptide(L)'
;PAGEKRWHPRYGTCCPNSLGYRDFVTAQIDEFFPAYPVNSVFYDMTFWPELCVCENCVARCKQDIGMEPLRTPDWNNPDWMRFQRWRESCILEFAKLVTDTTKRLRPDMTVTHQFSTVLYEWGNAVLFDLADHCDYLSGDFYGDPIQQSIACKAYYAISREHDFEFMTTGNVSLFDHVTLKSKPRLQAQASLALAHRAPFVFIDTINPDGTQNRAAYELIGGIFEETEKYEPYLGGEMRADVGVYFSQESKFNPDTQSSEMPHFQALR
;
A
#
# COMPACT_ATOMS: atom_id res chain seq x y z
N PRO A 1 -4.15 -32.08 -4.18
CA PRO A 1 -2.71 -31.82 -3.95
C PRO A 1 -2.41 -30.35 -4.17
N ALA A 2 -2.21 -29.62 -3.07
CA ALA A 2 -1.79 -28.23 -3.07
C ALA A 2 -0.38 -28.14 -3.65
N GLY A 3 -0.24 -27.41 -4.74
CA GLY A 3 1.01 -27.25 -5.49
C GLY A 3 0.68 -26.73 -6.88
N GLU A 4 1.35 -25.65 -7.29
CA GLU A 4 1.27 -25.04 -8.62
C GLU A 4 0.02 -24.19 -8.93
N LYS A 5 -0.18 -23.11 -8.18
CA LYS A 5 -0.68 -21.84 -8.75
C LYS A 5 0.05 -20.67 -8.10
N ARG A 6 1.37 -20.61 -8.31
CA ARG A 6 2.12 -19.36 -8.16
C ARG A 6 1.60 -18.44 -9.27
N TRP A 7 1.06 -17.29 -8.87
CA TRP A 7 0.59 -16.20 -9.74
C TRP A 7 1.00 -16.37 -11.22
N HIS A 8 0.10 -16.86 -12.07
CA HIS A 8 0.09 -16.47 -13.48
C HIS A 8 -0.73 -15.19 -13.48
N PRO A 9 -0.14 -14.01 -13.31
CA PRO A 9 -0.98 -12.86 -13.41
C PRO A 9 -1.50 -12.79 -14.84
N ARG A 10 -2.79 -12.52 -14.95
CA ARG A 10 -3.37 -11.99 -16.18
C ARG A 10 -2.66 -10.71 -16.64
N TYR A 11 -1.93 -10.05 -15.72
CA TYR A 11 -1.24 -8.76 -15.87
C TYR A 11 0.28 -8.88 -15.60
N GLY A 12 1.14 -8.55 -16.56
CA GLY A 12 2.59 -8.52 -16.30
C GLY A 12 2.94 -7.56 -15.15
N THR A 13 3.99 -7.87 -14.37
CA THR A 13 4.56 -6.93 -13.39
C THR A 13 5.52 -5.98 -14.09
N CYS A 14 5.50 -4.70 -13.73
CA CYS A 14 6.39 -3.69 -14.29
C CYS A 14 7.59 -3.48 -13.36
N CYS A 15 8.80 -3.54 -13.90
CA CYS A 15 10.02 -3.35 -13.11
C CYS A 15 10.25 -1.84 -12.86
N PRO A 16 10.25 -1.35 -11.60
CA PRO A 16 10.51 0.05 -11.28
C PRO A 16 11.95 0.48 -11.58
N ASN A 17 12.84 -0.43 -11.95
CA ASN A 17 14.20 -0.13 -12.43
C ASN A 17 14.32 -0.10 -13.96
N SER A 18 13.25 -0.41 -14.69
CA SER A 18 13.24 -0.26 -16.16
C SER A 18 13.09 1.21 -16.53
N LEU A 19 14.06 1.77 -17.24
CA LEU A 19 14.00 3.16 -17.72
C LEU A 19 12.77 3.39 -18.61
N GLY A 20 12.47 2.46 -19.54
CA GLY A 20 11.29 2.59 -20.40
C GLY A 20 9.97 2.57 -19.62
N TYR A 21 9.89 1.85 -18.50
CA TYR A 21 8.70 1.91 -17.63
C TYR A 21 8.59 3.23 -16.87
N ARG A 22 9.72 3.75 -16.37
CA ARG A 22 9.77 5.08 -15.73
C ARG A 22 9.38 6.19 -16.70
N ASP A 23 9.88 6.15 -17.93
CA ASP A 23 9.52 7.08 -19.00
C ASP A 23 8.03 7.00 -19.31
N PHE A 24 7.47 5.78 -19.37
CA PHE A 24 6.04 5.58 -19.57
C PHE A 24 5.20 6.20 -18.45
N VAL A 25 5.54 5.92 -17.18
CA VAL A 25 4.81 6.47 -16.03
C VAL A 25 4.88 8.00 -16.00
N THR A 26 6.06 8.58 -16.21
CA THR A 26 6.22 10.04 -16.22
C THR A 26 5.48 10.70 -17.40
N ALA A 27 5.47 10.07 -18.58
CA ALA A 27 4.68 10.55 -19.71
C ALA A 27 3.17 10.52 -19.43
N GLN A 28 2.66 9.48 -18.76
CA GLN A 28 1.26 9.45 -18.32
C GLN A 28 0.94 10.60 -17.35
N ILE A 29 1.83 10.87 -16.40
CA ILE A 29 1.70 11.99 -15.45
C ILE A 29 1.65 13.34 -16.19
N ASP A 30 2.56 13.55 -17.15
CA ASP A 30 2.60 14.73 -18.01
C ASP A 30 1.35 14.90 -18.89
N GLU A 31 0.68 13.80 -19.26
CA GLU A 31 -0.57 13.83 -20.02
C GLU A 31 -1.79 14.10 -19.12
N PHE A 32 -1.93 13.37 -18.01
CA PHE A 32 -3.14 13.38 -17.19
C PHE A 32 -3.33 14.70 -16.44
N PHE A 33 -2.33 15.17 -15.68
CA PHE A 33 -2.59 16.26 -14.72
C PHE A 33 -2.71 17.66 -15.30
N PRO A 34 -2.22 17.95 -16.53
CA PRO A 34 -2.65 19.14 -17.25
C PRO A 34 -4.08 19.04 -17.80
N ALA A 35 -4.54 17.83 -18.13
CA ALA A 35 -5.84 17.61 -18.79
C ALA A 35 -7.02 17.50 -17.80
N TYR A 36 -6.80 16.98 -16.59
CA TYR A 36 -7.86 16.70 -15.63
C TYR A 36 -7.75 17.57 -14.35
N PRO A 37 -8.82 18.27 -13.94
CA PRO A 37 -8.83 19.13 -12.76
C PRO A 37 -9.01 18.31 -11.47
N VAL A 38 -8.07 17.41 -11.18
CA VAL A 38 -8.03 16.63 -9.94
C VAL A 38 -7.14 17.33 -8.89
N ASN A 39 -7.42 17.07 -7.61
CA ASN A 39 -6.72 17.66 -6.46
C ASN A 39 -5.89 16.66 -5.64
N SER A 40 -6.09 15.36 -5.87
CA SER A 40 -5.34 14.29 -5.21
C SER A 40 -5.07 13.17 -6.19
N VAL A 41 -3.97 12.44 -6.01
CA VAL A 41 -3.68 11.20 -6.70
C VAL A 41 -3.18 10.13 -5.73
N PHE A 42 -3.73 8.92 -5.89
CA PHE A 42 -3.26 7.70 -5.25
C PHE A 42 -2.51 6.81 -6.25
N TYR A 43 -1.19 6.70 -6.07
CA TYR A 43 -0.35 5.79 -6.83
C TYR A 43 -0.36 4.41 -6.19
N ASP A 44 -1.25 3.56 -6.68
CA ASP A 44 -1.38 2.22 -6.18
C ASP A 44 -0.16 1.34 -6.52
N MET A 45 0.06 0.29 -5.71
CA MET A 45 1.06 -0.76 -5.94
C MET A 45 2.53 -0.27 -6.05
N THR A 46 2.90 0.79 -5.32
CA THR A 46 4.29 1.27 -5.26
C THR A 46 5.16 0.40 -4.33
N PHE A 47 5.37 -0.85 -4.73
CA PHE A 47 6.15 -1.83 -3.98
C PHE A 47 6.65 -2.96 -4.89
N TRP A 48 7.54 -3.81 -4.38
CA TRP A 48 7.94 -5.01 -5.10
C TRP A 48 6.93 -6.14 -4.93
N PRO A 49 6.32 -6.67 -6.01
CA PRO A 49 5.48 -7.86 -5.91
C PRO A 49 6.31 -9.14 -5.75
N GLU A 50 7.56 -9.13 -6.25
CA GLU A 50 8.47 -10.29 -6.28
C GLU A 50 9.95 -9.85 -6.21
N LEU A 51 10.85 -10.82 -6.07
CA LEU A 51 12.28 -10.63 -6.28
C LEU A 51 12.58 -10.48 -7.78
N CYS A 52 12.74 -9.23 -8.23
CA CYS A 52 12.96 -8.95 -9.64
C CYS A 52 14.41 -9.23 -10.07
N VAL A 53 14.56 -10.08 -11.08
CA VAL A 53 15.83 -10.56 -11.64
C VAL A 53 15.94 -10.28 -13.14
N CYS A 54 15.15 -9.32 -13.65
CA CYS A 54 15.21 -8.94 -15.06
C CYS A 54 16.55 -8.26 -15.40
N GLU A 55 16.84 -8.12 -16.69
CA GLU A 55 18.10 -7.51 -17.17
C GLU A 55 18.38 -6.13 -16.56
N ASN A 56 17.34 -5.29 -16.37
CA ASN A 56 17.48 -3.98 -15.75
C ASN A 56 17.91 -4.08 -14.29
N CYS A 57 17.29 -4.97 -13.50
CA CYS A 57 17.69 -5.19 -12.11
C CYS A 57 19.07 -5.85 -12.00
N VAL A 58 19.43 -6.76 -12.90
CA VAL A 58 20.76 -7.37 -12.94
C VAL A 58 21.83 -6.33 -13.22
N ALA A 59 21.64 -5.50 -14.26
CA ALA A 59 22.57 -4.45 -14.62
C ALA A 59 22.71 -3.41 -13.50
N ARG A 60 21.58 -2.92 -12.98
CA ARG A 60 21.56 -1.90 -11.93
C ARG A 60 22.11 -2.40 -10.61
N CYS A 61 21.77 -3.61 -10.16
CA CYS A 61 22.29 -4.17 -8.91
C CYS A 61 23.82 -4.34 -8.97
N LYS A 62 24.36 -4.78 -10.13
CA LYS A 62 25.81 -4.86 -10.35
C LYS A 62 26.47 -3.49 -10.28
N GLN A 63 25.83 -2.48 -10.85
CA GLN A 63 26.32 -1.10 -10.83
C GLN A 63 26.30 -0.50 -9.42
N ASP A 64 25.18 -0.63 -8.72
CA ASP A 64 24.93 0.05 -7.45
C ASP A 64 25.65 -0.63 -6.28
N ILE A 65 25.66 -1.96 -6.25
CA ILE A 65 26.17 -2.74 -5.11
C ILE A 65 27.14 -3.88 -5.50
N GLY A 66 27.56 -3.96 -6.76
CA GLY A 66 28.61 -4.89 -7.18
C GLY A 66 28.21 -6.37 -7.24
N MET A 67 26.91 -6.70 -7.25
CA MET A 67 26.42 -8.08 -7.30
C MET A 67 25.15 -8.26 -8.12
N GLU A 68 24.78 -9.51 -8.40
CA GLU A 68 23.49 -9.83 -9.00
C GLU A 68 22.38 -9.91 -7.94
N PRO A 69 21.11 -9.66 -8.32
CA PRO A 69 19.98 -9.88 -7.43
C PRO A 69 19.94 -11.30 -6.86
N LEU A 70 19.77 -11.41 -5.55
CA LEU A 70 19.66 -12.69 -4.86
C LEU A 70 18.22 -13.22 -4.94
N ARG A 71 18.07 -14.54 -4.95
CA ARG A 71 16.78 -15.23 -5.17
C ARG A 71 16.23 -15.91 -3.92
N THR A 72 17.08 -16.15 -2.93
CA THR A 72 16.73 -16.88 -1.72
C THR A 72 17.16 -16.05 -0.52
N PRO A 73 16.26 -15.78 0.44
CA PRO A 73 16.61 -15.10 1.67
C PRO A 73 17.60 -15.90 2.51
N ASP A 74 18.65 -15.22 2.97
CA ASP A 74 19.58 -15.71 4.00
C ASP A 74 19.95 -14.55 4.92
N TRP A 75 19.21 -14.39 6.03
CA TRP A 75 19.39 -13.28 6.96
C TRP A 75 20.70 -13.33 7.75
N ASN A 76 21.44 -14.44 7.70
CA ASN A 76 22.79 -14.54 8.26
C ASN A 76 23.87 -14.12 7.24
N ASN A 77 23.50 -13.97 5.97
CA ASN A 77 24.39 -13.49 4.92
C ASN A 77 24.32 -11.96 4.78
N PRO A 78 25.43 -11.23 4.99
CA PRO A 78 25.45 -9.78 4.83
C PRO A 78 25.09 -9.31 3.41
N ASP A 79 25.33 -10.12 2.38
CA ASP A 79 24.96 -9.79 1.01
C ASP A 79 23.44 -9.76 0.80
N TRP A 80 22.70 -10.61 1.53
CA TRP A 80 21.24 -10.56 1.52
C TRP A 80 20.72 -9.25 2.11
N MET A 81 21.27 -8.84 3.25
CA MET A 81 20.89 -7.56 3.88
C MET A 81 21.20 -6.39 2.94
N ARG A 82 22.37 -6.38 2.30
CA ARG A 82 22.73 -5.35 1.31
C ARG A 82 21.77 -5.33 0.12
N PHE A 83 21.43 -6.50 -0.42
CA PHE A 83 20.47 -6.63 -1.51
C PHE A 83 19.08 -6.14 -1.10
N GLN A 84 18.59 -6.50 0.09
CA GLN A 84 17.31 -6.03 0.60
C GLN A 84 17.26 -4.50 0.73
N ARG A 85 18.32 -3.88 1.28
CA ARG A 85 18.41 -2.41 1.37
C ARG A 85 18.41 -1.74 0.00
N TRP A 86 19.08 -2.36 -0.98
CA TRP A 86 19.05 -1.88 -2.36
C TRP A 86 17.65 -1.96 -2.99
N ARG A 87 16.88 -3.04 -2.72
CA ARG A 87 15.49 -3.13 -3.19
C ARG A 87 14.62 -2.03 -2.63
N GLU A 88 14.76 -1.76 -1.34
CA GLU A 88 14.03 -0.71 -0.64
C GLU A 88 14.37 0.67 -1.20
N SER A 89 15.67 0.97 -1.42
CA SER A 89 16.09 2.24 -2.02
C SER A 89 15.57 2.42 -3.45
N CYS A 90 15.47 1.34 -4.23
CA CYS A 90 14.90 1.40 -5.58
C CYS A 90 13.40 1.79 -5.57
N ILE A 91 12.62 1.34 -4.58
CA ILE A 91 11.21 1.75 -4.44
C ILE A 91 11.11 3.21 -4.01
N LEU A 92 11.92 3.64 -3.04
CA LEU A 92 11.92 5.03 -2.61
C LEU A 92 12.28 5.97 -3.77
N GLU A 93 13.28 5.62 -4.57
CA GLU A 93 13.66 6.40 -5.75
C GLU A 93 12.53 6.45 -6.79
N PHE A 94 11.82 5.35 -7.00
CA PHE A 94 10.68 5.32 -7.92
C PHE A 94 9.51 6.16 -7.41
N ALA A 95 9.17 6.05 -6.12
CA ALA A 95 8.15 6.89 -5.49
C ALA A 95 8.53 8.37 -5.59
N LYS A 96 9.78 8.72 -5.27
CA LYS A 96 10.30 10.08 -5.43
C LYS A 96 10.14 10.59 -6.85
N LEU A 97 10.53 9.82 -7.87
CA LEU A 97 10.39 10.19 -9.27
C LEU A 97 8.93 10.53 -9.61
N VAL A 98 8.00 9.67 -9.20
CA VAL A 98 6.57 9.82 -9.45
C VAL A 98 6.01 11.06 -8.75
N THR A 99 6.29 11.23 -7.46
CA THR A 99 5.86 12.39 -6.67
C THR A 99 6.45 13.69 -7.20
N ASP A 100 7.76 13.75 -7.47
CA ASP A 100 8.42 14.96 -7.99
C ASP A 100 7.85 15.36 -9.36
N THR A 101 7.62 14.39 -10.25
CA THR A 101 7.01 14.65 -11.57
C THR A 101 5.61 15.24 -11.42
N THR A 102 4.84 14.68 -10.50
CA THR A 102 3.49 15.13 -10.18
C THR A 102 3.49 16.55 -9.63
N LYS A 103 4.30 16.82 -8.60
CA LYS A 103 4.40 18.11 -7.93
C LYS A 103 4.99 19.20 -8.82
N ARG A 104 5.87 18.84 -9.77
CA ARG A 104 6.38 19.78 -10.80
C ARG A 104 5.25 20.35 -11.66
N LEU A 105 4.26 19.52 -12.03
CA LEU A 105 3.13 19.95 -12.85
C LEU A 105 2.04 20.61 -12.01
N ARG A 106 1.78 20.08 -10.82
CA ARG A 106 0.71 20.52 -9.91
C ARG A 106 1.23 20.58 -8.47
N PRO A 107 1.88 21.68 -8.07
CA PRO A 107 2.49 21.80 -6.74
C PRO A 107 1.51 21.58 -5.58
N ASP A 108 0.26 22.02 -5.76
CA ASP A 108 -0.79 21.94 -4.73
C ASP A 108 -1.55 20.61 -4.73
N MET A 109 -1.30 19.71 -5.69
CA MET A 109 -1.99 18.43 -5.74
C MET A 109 -1.43 17.50 -4.67
N THR A 110 -2.29 16.87 -3.87
CA THR A 110 -1.86 15.88 -2.90
C THR A 110 -1.50 14.56 -3.59
N VAL A 111 -0.47 13.91 -3.10
CA VAL A 111 0.09 12.67 -3.63
C VAL A 111 0.19 11.69 -2.48
N THR A 112 -0.24 10.45 -2.71
CA THR A 112 0.02 9.35 -1.80
C THR A 112 0.34 8.10 -2.60
N HIS A 113 1.19 7.25 -2.03
CA HIS A 113 1.48 5.92 -2.55
C HIS A 113 0.78 4.87 -1.69
N GLN A 114 0.48 3.73 -2.31
CA GLN A 114 0.04 2.55 -1.58
C GLN A 114 1.01 2.19 -0.46
N PHE A 115 0.51 2.23 0.78
CA PHE A 115 1.30 2.08 1.99
C PHE A 115 0.88 0.87 2.84
N SER A 116 -0.18 0.11 2.44
CA SER A 116 -0.74 -0.99 3.25
C SER A 116 0.27 -2.07 3.61
N THR A 117 1.26 -2.29 2.75
CA THR A 117 2.32 -3.27 2.94
C THR A 117 3.43 -2.82 3.90
N VAL A 118 3.36 -1.59 4.43
CA VAL A 118 4.42 -1.05 5.31
C VAL A 118 4.60 -1.88 6.59
N LEU A 119 3.53 -2.48 7.12
CA LEU A 119 3.61 -3.34 8.30
C LEU A 119 3.78 -4.82 7.95
N TYR A 120 3.95 -5.15 6.66
CA TYR A 120 4.22 -6.52 6.24
C TYR A 120 5.70 -6.83 6.47
N GLU A 121 6.05 -8.09 6.27
CA GLU A 121 7.44 -8.51 6.26
C GLU A 121 8.19 -7.91 5.04
N TRP A 122 9.51 -8.10 5.02
CA TRP A 122 10.51 -7.58 4.08
C TRP A 122 10.16 -7.68 2.58
N GLY A 123 9.26 -8.59 2.19
CA GLY A 123 8.96 -8.95 0.81
C GLY A 123 8.70 -7.74 -0.07
N ASN A 124 7.72 -6.91 0.29
CA ASN A 124 7.31 -5.76 -0.53
C ASN A 124 8.34 -4.62 -0.55
N ALA A 125 9.35 -4.66 0.33
CA ALA A 125 10.42 -3.67 0.44
C ALA A 125 9.88 -2.23 0.61
N VAL A 126 8.81 -2.10 1.41
CA VAL A 126 8.21 -0.82 1.77
C VAL A 126 8.74 -0.34 3.13
N LEU A 127 9.31 0.85 3.10
CA LEU A 127 9.94 1.54 4.23
C LEU A 127 9.02 2.62 4.80
N PHE A 128 9.21 3.01 6.07
CA PHE A 128 8.48 4.17 6.62
C PHE A 128 8.86 5.43 5.86
N ASP A 129 10.09 5.52 5.36
CA ASP A 129 10.59 6.61 4.52
C ASP A 129 9.79 6.79 3.22
N LEU A 130 8.98 5.82 2.79
CA LEU A 130 8.05 6.05 1.67
C LEU A 130 7.04 7.17 2.00
N ALA A 131 6.77 7.41 3.29
CA ALA A 131 5.98 8.54 3.77
C ALA A 131 6.57 9.90 3.39
N ASP A 132 7.88 10.00 3.13
CA ASP A 132 8.53 11.23 2.67
C ASP A 132 8.12 11.63 1.25
N HIS A 133 7.46 10.71 0.53
CA HIS A 133 6.94 10.91 -0.83
C HIS A 133 5.40 10.96 -0.87
N CYS A 134 4.76 11.03 0.29
CA CYS A 134 3.32 11.14 0.46
C CYS A 134 2.95 12.42 1.23
N ASP A 135 1.90 13.13 0.81
CA ASP A 135 1.31 14.23 1.58
C ASP A 135 0.43 13.71 2.73
N TYR A 136 -0.13 12.51 2.58
CA TYR A 136 -0.87 11.77 3.60
C TYR A 136 -0.69 10.27 3.37
N LEU A 137 -0.92 9.42 4.39
CA LEU A 137 -0.77 7.97 4.20
C LEU A 137 -2.08 7.30 3.79
N SER A 138 -1.97 6.26 2.96
CA SER A 138 -3.13 5.56 2.43
C SER A 138 -2.86 4.07 2.29
N GLY A 139 -3.85 3.24 2.62
CA GLY A 139 -3.72 1.81 2.41
C GLY A 139 -4.98 1.02 2.75
N ASP A 140 -5.06 -0.14 2.12
CA ASP A 140 -6.16 -1.08 2.22
C ASP A 140 -5.85 -2.27 3.14
N PHE A 141 -6.80 -2.59 4.03
CA PHE A 141 -6.61 -3.57 5.09
C PHE A 141 -7.80 -4.53 5.20
N TYR A 142 -7.52 -5.79 5.51
CA TYR A 142 -8.52 -6.88 5.46
C TYR A 142 -8.59 -7.75 6.71
N GLY A 143 -7.72 -7.53 7.70
CA GLY A 143 -7.68 -8.32 8.92
C GLY A 143 -8.76 -7.95 9.94
N ASP A 144 -8.47 -8.31 11.19
CA ASP A 144 -9.38 -8.17 12.32
C ASP A 144 -9.32 -6.75 12.94
N PRO A 145 -10.17 -6.44 13.95
CA PRO A 145 -10.15 -5.14 14.61
C PRO A 145 -8.83 -4.78 15.31
N ILE A 146 -8.04 -5.78 15.74
CA ILE A 146 -6.74 -5.55 16.37
C ILE A 146 -5.76 -5.06 15.33
N GLN A 147 -5.71 -5.73 14.17
CA GLN A 147 -4.89 -5.31 13.05
C GLN A 147 -5.26 -3.89 12.61
N GLN A 148 -6.57 -3.60 12.45
CA GLN A 148 -7.01 -2.25 12.09
C GLN A 148 -6.53 -1.21 13.09
N SER A 149 -6.67 -1.46 14.40
CA SER A 149 -6.21 -0.51 15.42
C SER A 149 -4.69 -0.29 15.38
N ILE A 150 -3.90 -1.34 15.15
CA ILE A 150 -2.45 -1.23 14.99
C ILE A 150 -2.10 -0.44 13.74
N ALA A 151 -2.75 -0.73 12.61
CA ALA A 151 -2.54 -0.02 11.35
C ALA A 151 -2.83 1.48 11.49
N CYS A 152 -3.97 1.86 12.06
CA CYS A 152 -4.32 3.26 12.30
C CYS A 152 -3.31 3.97 13.22
N LYS A 153 -2.85 3.32 14.30
CA LYS A 153 -1.84 3.91 15.21
C LYS A 153 -0.48 4.06 14.54
N ALA A 154 -0.06 3.07 13.74
CA ALA A 154 1.17 3.13 12.98
C ALA A 154 1.11 4.26 11.94
N TYR A 155 0.01 4.37 11.19
CA TYR A 155 -0.16 5.41 10.19
C TYR A 155 -0.19 6.80 10.83
N TYR A 156 -0.89 6.95 11.96
CA TYR A 156 -0.84 8.19 12.75
C TYR A 156 0.61 8.54 13.12
N ALA A 157 1.39 7.58 13.62
CA ALA A 157 2.76 7.82 14.08
C ALA A 157 3.78 8.06 12.94
N ILE A 158 3.58 7.44 11.77
CA ILE A 158 4.48 7.53 10.62
C ILE A 158 4.15 8.76 9.77
N SER A 159 2.88 9.13 9.63
CA SER A 159 2.45 10.28 8.86
C SER A 159 2.99 11.57 9.47
N ARG A 160 3.55 12.45 8.64
CA ARG A 160 4.17 13.71 9.07
C ARG A 160 3.19 14.64 9.80
N GLU A 161 1.99 14.76 9.25
CA GLU A 161 0.91 15.62 9.78
C GLU A 161 -0.19 14.81 10.48
N HIS A 162 0.07 13.52 10.76
CA HIS A 162 -0.91 12.55 11.27
C HIS A 162 -2.12 12.34 10.35
N ASP A 163 -2.04 12.78 9.11
CA ASP A 163 -3.08 12.62 8.10
C ASP A 163 -2.91 11.28 7.39
N PHE A 164 -3.98 10.49 7.42
CA PHE A 164 -4.05 9.23 6.72
C PHE A 164 -5.49 8.79 6.51
N GLU A 165 -5.72 7.96 5.49
CA GLU A 165 -6.99 7.29 5.25
C GLU A 165 -6.89 5.78 5.47
N PHE A 166 -8.02 5.17 5.80
CA PHE A 166 -8.15 3.73 5.97
C PHE A 166 -9.09 3.17 4.91
N MET A 167 -8.62 2.18 4.14
CA MET A 167 -9.43 1.54 3.11
C MET A 167 -9.75 0.08 3.43
N THR A 168 -10.93 -0.37 3.00
CA THR A 168 -11.28 -1.80 2.97
C THR A 168 -12.41 -2.04 1.97
N THR A 169 -12.58 -3.29 1.54
CA THR A 169 -13.74 -3.71 0.74
C THR A 169 -15.05 -3.70 1.51
N GLY A 170 -16.16 -3.44 0.81
CA GLY A 170 -17.51 -3.78 1.29
C GLY A 170 -17.75 -5.30 1.34
N ASN A 171 -17.10 -6.04 0.44
CA ASN A 171 -17.16 -7.49 0.37
C ASN A 171 -16.24 -8.19 1.38
N VAL A 172 -16.47 -9.48 1.62
CA VAL A 172 -15.69 -10.30 2.57
C VAL A 172 -14.20 -10.40 2.22
N SER A 173 -13.83 -10.20 0.95
CA SER A 173 -12.46 -10.21 0.43
C SER A 173 -12.37 -9.35 -0.84
N LEU A 174 -11.17 -8.94 -1.25
CA LEU A 174 -10.90 -8.36 -2.58
C LEU A 174 -11.18 -9.33 -3.74
N PHE A 175 -11.20 -10.64 -3.47
CA PHE A 175 -11.44 -11.67 -4.47
C PHE A 175 -12.89 -12.16 -4.49
N ASP A 176 -13.75 -11.60 -3.63
CA ASP A 176 -15.17 -11.91 -3.59
C ASP A 176 -15.96 -10.66 -3.99
N HIS A 177 -16.64 -10.73 -5.12
CA HIS A 177 -17.38 -9.61 -5.69
C HIS A 177 -18.89 -9.65 -5.36
N VAL A 178 -19.34 -10.66 -4.62
CA VAL A 178 -20.77 -10.89 -4.36
C VAL A 178 -21.09 -10.85 -2.87
N THR A 179 -20.28 -11.50 -2.03
CA THR A 179 -20.58 -11.66 -0.60
C THR A 179 -20.20 -10.40 0.16
N LEU A 180 -21.21 -9.67 0.63
CA LEU A 180 -21.03 -8.47 1.45
C LEU A 180 -20.64 -8.82 2.88
N LYS A 181 -19.83 -7.97 3.51
CA LYS A 181 -19.67 -7.95 4.97
C LYS A 181 -21.00 -7.57 5.63
N SER A 182 -21.18 -7.99 6.88
CA SER A 182 -22.36 -7.57 7.64
C SER A 182 -22.32 -6.08 7.98
N LYS A 183 -23.50 -5.43 8.05
CA LYS A 183 -23.63 -4.03 8.47
C LYS A 183 -22.89 -3.74 9.79
N PRO A 184 -23.06 -4.54 10.88
CA PRO A 184 -22.33 -4.29 12.12
C PRO A 184 -20.81 -4.34 11.97
N ARG A 185 -20.28 -5.22 11.11
CA ARG A 185 -18.83 -5.28 10.82
C ARG A 185 -18.35 -4.00 10.16
N LEU A 186 -19.02 -3.55 9.09
CA LEU A 186 -18.65 -2.33 8.40
C LEU A 186 -18.81 -1.08 9.26
N GLN A 187 -19.88 -1.01 10.08
CA GLN A 187 -20.07 0.06 11.05
C GLN A 187 -18.92 0.12 12.06
N ALA A 188 -18.49 -1.04 12.58
CA ALA A 188 -17.35 -1.10 13.50
C ALA A 188 -16.04 -0.66 12.82
N GLN A 189 -15.79 -1.09 11.58
CA GLN A 189 -14.59 -0.69 10.83
C GLN A 189 -14.57 0.81 10.55
N ALA A 190 -15.67 1.38 10.06
CA ALA A 190 -15.77 2.82 9.79
C ALA A 190 -15.66 3.65 11.07
N SER A 191 -16.35 3.23 12.15
CA SER A 191 -16.29 3.93 13.44
C SER A 191 -14.89 3.87 14.06
N LEU A 192 -14.17 2.75 13.93
CA LEU A 192 -12.81 2.61 14.45
C LEU A 192 -11.82 3.49 13.68
N ALA A 193 -11.96 3.63 12.36
CA ALA A 193 -11.15 4.55 11.59
C ALA A 193 -11.40 6.01 12.01
N LEU A 194 -12.67 6.41 12.16
CA LEU A 194 -13.05 7.75 12.61
C LEU A 194 -12.56 8.04 14.03
N ALA A 195 -12.61 7.06 14.94
CA ALA A 195 -12.04 7.18 16.29
C ALA A 195 -10.52 7.41 16.27
N HIS A 196 -9.85 7.04 15.18
CA HIS A 196 -8.44 7.32 14.90
C HIS A 196 -8.23 8.56 14.01
N ARG A 197 -9.28 9.38 13.79
CA ARG A 197 -9.27 10.58 12.93
C ARG A 197 -9.02 10.27 11.44
N ALA A 198 -9.19 9.03 11.00
CA ALA A 198 -8.96 8.64 9.62
C ALA A 198 -10.24 8.73 8.79
N PRO A 199 -10.23 9.42 7.63
CA PRO A 199 -11.23 9.20 6.60
C PRO A 199 -11.29 7.72 6.21
N PHE A 200 -12.50 7.27 5.88
CA PHE A 200 -12.76 5.87 5.57
C PHE A 200 -13.13 5.71 4.09
N VAL A 201 -12.42 4.83 3.39
CA VAL A 201 -12.63 4.57 1.96
C VAL A 201 -13.14 3.16 1.76
N PHE A 202 -14.25 3.01 1.05
CA PHE A 202 -14.75 1.72 0.63
C PHE A 202 -14.22 1.34 -0.75
N ILE A 203 -13.76 0.10 -0.87
CA ILE A 203 -13.38 -0.51 -2.14
C ILE A 203 -14.53 -1.40 -2.61
N ASP A 204 -14.93 -1.23 -3.86
CA ASP A 204 -15.95 -2.03 -4.53
C ASP A 204 -15.40 -2.59 -5.84
N THR A 205 -16.02 -3.65 -6.34
CA THR A 205 -15.72 -4.21 -7.67
C THR A 205 -16.93 -4.07 -8.58
N ILE A 206 -16.69 -3.66 -9.82
CA ILE A 206 -17.70 -3.60 -10.86
C ILE A 206 -17.91 -5.02 -11.44
N ASN A 207 -19.17 -5.39 -11.71
CA ASN A 207 -19.49 -6.66 -12.35
C ASN A 207 -18.84 -6.76 -13.75
N PRO A 208 -18.57 -7.98 -14.26
CA PRO A 208 -17.95 -8.15 -15.58
C PRO A 208 -18.73 -7.54 -16.75
N ASP A 209 -20.03 -7.31 -16.59
CA ASP A 209 -20.90 -6.65 -17.56
C ASP A 209 -20.93 -5.11 -17.42
N GLY A 210 -20.12 -4.54 -16.53
CA GLY A 210 -20.04 -3.11 -16.25
C GLY A 210 -21.08 -2.60 -15.26
N THR A 211 -21.95 -3.47 -14.73
CA THR A 211 -22.96 -3.07 -13.73
C THR A 211 -22.39 -3.04 -12.31
N GLN A 212 -23.09 -2.38 -11.39
CA GLN A 212 -22.73 -2.33 -9.97
C GLN A 212 -23.66 -3.23 -9.14
N ASN A 213 -23.14 -3.80 -8.06
CA ASN A 213 -23.97 -4.47 -7.06
C ASN A 213 -24.70 -3.42 -6.20
N ARG A 214 -25.96 -3.13 -6.54
CA ARG A 214 -26.78 -2.12 -5.84
C ARG A 214 -26.84 -2.34 -4.32
N ALA A 215 -26.86 -3.59 -3.85
CA ALA A 215 -26.91 -3.89 -2.42
C ALA A 215 -25.63 -3.43 -1.69
N ALA A 216 -24.48 -3.39 -2.37
CA ALA A 216 -23.25 -2.86 -1.80
C ALA A 216 -23.37 -1.36 -1.52
N TYR A 217 -23.90 -0.59 -2.48
CA TYR A 217 -24.08 0.86 -2.34
C TYR A 217 -25.17 1.22 -1.32
N GLU A 218 -26.27 0.47 -1.25
CA GLU A 218 -27.29 0.64 -0.21
C GLU A 218 -26.72 0.37 1.19
N LEU A 219 -25.90 -0.67 1.32
CA LEU A 219 -25.20 -0.97 2.57
C LEU A 219 -24.21 0.14 2.95
N ILE A 220 -23.32 0.52 2.02
CA ILE A 220 -22.29 1.56 2.23
C ILE A 220 -22.92 2.91 2.54
N GLY A 221 -23.96 3.31 1.81
CA GLY A 221 -24.71 4.55 2.07
C GLY A 221 -25.26 4.57 3.50
N GLY A 222 -25.86 3.47 3.95
CA GLY A 222 -26.34 3.35 5.33
C GLY A 222 -25.23 3.25 6.40
N ILE A 223 -23.95 3.05 6.03
CA ILE A 223 -22.81 3.23 6.94
C ILE A 223 -22.46 4.72 7.00
N PHE A 224 -22.34 5.38 5.85
CA PHE A 224 -21.98 6.79 5.79
C PHE A 224 -23.02 7.70 6.44
N GLU A 225 -24.31 7.44 6.27
CA GLU A 225 -25.39 8.14 6.98
C GLU A 225 -25.24 8.08 8.51
N GLU A 226 -24.67 7.00 9.05
CA GLU A 226 -24.42 6.87 10.48
C GLU A 226 -23.15 7.61 10.90
N THR A 227 -22.10 7.54 10.09
CA THR A 227 -20.81 8.17 10.41
C THR A 227 -20.80 9.68 10.20
N GLU A 228 -21.58 10.20 9.25
CA GLU A 228 -21.70 11.63 8.93
C GLU A 228 -22.12 12.44 10.15
N LYS A 229 -22.95 11.85 11.03
CA LYS A 229 -23.37 12.44 12.31
C LYS A 229 -22.20 12.82 13.22
N TYR A 230 -21.05 12.17 13.04
CA TYR A 230 -19.84 12.40 13.82
C TYR A 230 -18.83 13.33 13.12
N GLU A 231 -18.99 13.61 11.82
CA GLU A 231 -18.08 14.46 11.05
C GLU A 231 -17.82 15.85 11.68
N PRO A 232 -18.83 16.56 12.23
CA PRO A 232 -18.60 17.85 12.89
C PRO A 232 -17.72 17.78 14.14
N TYR A 233 -17.51 16.59 14.69
CA TYR A 233 -16.70 16.36 15.89
C TYR A 233 -15.33 15.75 15.57
N LEU A 234 -15.03 15.50 14.28
CA LEU A 234 -13.73 14.98 13.88
C LEU A 234 -12.63 16.00 14.14
N GLY A 235 -11.48 15.50 14.56
CA GLY A 235 -10.34 16.30 14.99
C GLY A 235 -9.67 15.67 16.20
N GLY A 236 -8.84 16.46 16.87
CA GLY A 236 -8.11 16.03 18.06
C GLY A 236 -6.80 15.30 17.75
N GLU A 237 -6.06 15.04 18.83
CA GLU A 237 -4.76 14.39 18.80
C GLU A 237 -4.85 13.09 19.60
N MET A 238 -4.21 12.04 19.10
CA MET A 238 -4.08 10.80 19.86
C MET A 238 -3.25 11.05 21.13
N ARG A 239 -3.79 10.67 22.29
CA ARG A 239 -3.07 10.67 23.57
C ARG A 239 -2.73 9.23 23.96
N ALA A 240 -1.48 9.01 24.37
CA ALA A 240 -1.02 7.68 24.77
C ALA A 240 0.01 7.78 25.91
N ASP A 241 -0.14 6.89 26.89
CA ASP A 241 0.82 6.70 27.99
C ASP A 241 1.81 5.55 27.71
N VAL A 242 1.55 4.76 26.67
CA VAL A 242 2.31 3.57 26.29
C VAL A 242 2.71 3.63 24.82
N GLY A 243 4.00 3.44 24.55
CA GLY A 243 4.54 3.32 23.20
C GLY A 243 4.88 1.86 22.84
N VAL A 244 4.61 1.47 21.60
CA VAL A 244 5.08 0.21 21.02
C VAL A 244 6.15 0.55 20.00
N TYR A 245 7.37 0.04 20.20
CA TYR A 245 8.45 0.21 19.25
C TYR A 245 8.33 -0.81 18.11
N PHE A 246 8.27 -0.32 16.88
CA PHE A 246 8.32 -1.14 15.67
C PHE A 246 9.58 -0.80 14.88
N SER A 247 10.52 -1.74 14.81
CA SER A 247 11.75 -1.58 14.03
C SER A 247 11.48 -1.89 12.56
N GLN A 248 11.58 -0.87 11.71
CA GLN A 248 11.53 -1.08 10.26
C GLN A 248 12.69 -1.94 9.76
N GLU A 249 13.81 -1.91 10.47
CA GLU A 249 15.00 -2.69 10.17
C GLU A 249 14.84 -4.19 10.50
N SER A 250 13.76 -4.58 11.17
CA SER A 250 13.54 -5.94 11.68
C SER A 250 12.23 -6.57 11.20
N LYS A 251 11.72 -6.14 10.03
CA LYS A 251 10.52 -6.69 9.37
C LYS A 251 10.76 -8.08 8.75
N PHE A 252 11.47 -8.97 9.43
CA PHE A 252 11.76 -10.32 8.94
C PHE A 252 11.91 -11.30 10.10
N ASN A 253 11.70 -12.58 9.81
CA ASN A 253 12.04 -13.66 10.72
C ASN A 253 13.37 -14.30 10.28
N PRO A 254 14.44 -14.25 11.08
CA PRO A 254 15.74 -14.81 10.71
C PRO A 254 15.70 -16.33 10.48
N ASP A 255 14.73 -17.03 11.08
CA ASP A 255 14.55 -18.48 10.90
C ASP A 255 13.81 -18.83 9.60
N THR A 256 13.29 -17.83 8.87
CA THR A 256 12.55 -18.04 7.61
C THR A 256 13.47 -17.83 6.40
N GLN A 257 13.84 -18.94 5.75
CA GLN A 257 14.71 -18.96 4.55
C GLN A 257 13.93 -19.26 3.25
N SER A 258 12.63 -18.97 3.21
CA SER A 258 11.81 -19.23 2.03
C SER A 258 11.97 -18.14 0.97
N SER A 259 12.18 -18.54 -0.28
CA SER A 259 12.09 -17.64 -1.44
C SER A 259 10.66 -17.23 -1.79
N GLU A 260 9.67 -17.81 -1.11
CA GLU A 260 8.29 -17.34 -1.23
C GLU A 260 8.14 -16.00 -0.54
N MET A 261 7.63 -15.03 -1.28
CA MET A 261 7.34 -13.71 -0.75
C MET A 261 6.32 -13.84 0.38
N PRO A 262 6.55 -13.22 1.54
CA PRO A 262 5.56 -13.16 2.62
C PRO A 262 4.22 -12.69 2.04
N HIS A 263 3.16 -13.48 2.24
CA HIS A 263 1.89 -13.30 1.54
C HIS A 263 1.29 -11.89 1.74
N PHE A 264 0.82 -11.31 0.64
CA PHE A 264 0.00 -10.10 0.64
C PHE A 264 -1.28 -10.34 1.45
N GLN A 265 -1.57 -9.56 2.49
CA GLN A 265 -2.63 -9.89 3.45
C GLN A 265 -4.03 -9.94 2.83
N ALA A 266 -4.28 -9.30 1.68
CA ALA A 266 -5.56 -9.44 0.99
C ALA A 266 -5.87 -10.87 0.51
N LEU A 267 -4.85 -11.75 0.44
CA LEU A 267 -4.97 -13.15 0.05
C LEU A 267 -5.33 -14.09 1.22
N ARG A 268 -5.56 -13.57 2.43
CA ARG A 268 -6.02 -14.35 3.59
C ARG A 268 -7.52 -14.28 3.79
#